data_AF-R6T498-F1
#
_entry.id   AF-R6T498-F1
#
_cell.length_a   1.000
_cell.length_b   1.000
_cell.length_c   1.000
_cell.angle_alpha   90.00
_cell.angle_beta   90.00
_cell.angle_gamma   90.00
#
_symmetry.space_group_name_H-M   'P 1'
#
loop_
_entity.id
_entity.type
_entity.pdbx_description
1 polymer ?
#
loop_
_entity_poly.entity_id
_entity_poly.type
_entity_poly.pdbx_seq_one_letter_code
_entity_poly.pdbx_strand_id
1 'polypeptide(L)'
;MDRALLSAGRFVFTDGIHVIDDEITLFSNVTGQFPLPGSDGNLLVKRNGRMFPDDFHHEQNHIITSGNNRVMICGCAHAGIVNIVRRAKTLVGNDPTAVVGGMHLYEPTKRRYESDGYMGGVAAALTESRSSYYTCHCTGEKSYKK
;
A
#
# COMPACT_ATOMS: atom_id res chain seq x y z
N MET A 1 -8.85 6.55 20.38
CA MET A 1 -8.98 7.88 19.75
C MET A 1 -9.74 8.78 20.69
N ASP A 2 -9.24 10.00 20.92
CA ASP A 2 -9.97 10.99 21.70
C ASP A 2 -11.24 11.42 20.94
N ARG A 3 -12.41 11.17 21.53
CA ARG A 3 -13.71 11.47 20.92
C ARG A 3 -13.95 12.98 20.78
N ALA A 4 -13.27 13.82 21.55
CA ALA A 4 -13.37 15.28 21.44
C ALA A 4 -12.82 15.79 20.10
N LEU A 5 -11.92 15.05 19.45
CA LEU A 5 -11.38 15.42 18.15
C LEU A 5 -12.43 15.30 17.03
N LEU A 6 -13.39 14.36 17.16
CA LEU A 6 -14.43 14.11 16.15
C LEU A 6 -15.37 15.30 15.99
N SER A 7 -15.70 15.98 17.08
CA SER A 7 -16.61 17.13 17.07
C SER A 7 -16.02 18.40 16.43
N ALA A 8 -14.71 18.41 16.14
CA ALA A 8 -14.05 19.59 15.56
C ALA A 8 -14.28 19.77 14.05
N GLY A 9 -15.07 18.90 13.39
CA GLY A 9 -15.36 19.02 11.96
C GLY A 9 -14.17 18.82 11.02
N ARG A 10 -13.05 18.28 11.53
CA ARG A 10 -11.79 18.09 10.78
C ARG A 10 -11.63 16.69 10.18
N PHE A 11 -12.60 15.81 10.38
CA PHE A 11 -12.56 14.43 9.88
C PHE A 11 -13.49 14.27 8.69
N VAL A 12 -12.93 13.81 7.59
CA VAL A 12 -13.69 13.28 6.45
C VAL A 12 -13.56 11.77 6.50
N PHE A 13 -14.69 11.08 6.70
CA PHE A 13 -14.72 9.63 6.67
C PHE A 13 -14.90 9.16 5.23
N THR A 14 -14.13 8.14 4.85
CA THR A 14 -14.03 7.67 3.48
C THR A 14 -14.32 6.18 3.42
N ASP A 15 -14.97 5.74 2.35
CA ASP A 15 -15.13 4.32 2.03
C ASP A 15 -13.92 3.80 1.21
N GLY A 16 -14.11 2.69 0.48
CA GLY A 16 -13.05 2.05 -0.30
C GLY A 16 -12.43 2.90 -1.41
N ILE A 17 -13.17 3.85 -1.98
CA ILE A 17 -12.68 4.83 -2.95
C ILE A 17 -13.26 6.18 -2.56
N HIS A 18 -12.43 7.22 -2.53
CA HIS A 18 -12.85 8.57 -2.26
C HIS A 18 -12.12 9.53 -3.20
N VAL A 19 -12.88 10.26 -4.01
CA VAL A 19 -12.35 11.28 -4.93
C VAL A 19 -12.34 12.60 -4.18
N ILE A 20 -11.16 13.19 -4.02
CA ILE A 20 -10.99 14.48 -3.35
C ILE A 20 -11.31 15.61 -4.34
N ASP A 21 -10.77 15.50 -5.55
CA ASP A 21 -11.02 16.39 -6.68
C ASP A 21 -10.67 15.67 -8.00
N ASP A 22 -10.61 16.42 -9.11
CA ASP A 22 -10.31 15.89 -10.44
C ASP A 22 -8.88 15.30 -10.58
N GLU A 23 -7.99 15.59 -9.64
CA GLU A 23 -6.59 15.16 -9.66
C GLU A 23 -6.29 14.05 -8.65
N ILE A 24 -6.96 14.03 -7.50
CA ILE A 24 -6.58 13.18 -6.37
C ILE A 24 -7.69 12.18 -6.02
N THR A 25 -7.33 10.90 -6.08
CA THR A 25 -8.19 9.79 -5.61
C THR A 25 -7.50 9.01 -4.50
N LEU A 26 -8.21 8.86 -3.38
CA LEU A 26 -7.89 7.96 -2.29
C LEU A 26 -8.52 6.59 -2.56
N PHE A 27 -7.79 5.51 -2.30
CA PHE A 27 -8.36 4.17 -2.30
C PHE A 27 -7.81 3.32 -1.16
N SER A 28 -8.64 2.41 -0.66
CA SER A 28 -8.36 1.46 0.41
C SER A 28 -8.98 0.11 0.09
N ASN A 29 -9.08 -0.79 1.08
CA ASN A 29 -9.67 -2.11 0.92
C ASN A 29 -9.04 -2.91 -0.25
N VAL A 30 -7.71 -2.86 -0.32
CA VAL A 30 -6.96 -3.57 -1.37
C VAL A 30 -6.95 -5.05 -1.04
N THR A 31 -7.51 -5.84 -1.94
CA THR A 31 -7.45 -7.31 -1.91
C THR A 31 -6.72 -7.82 -3.14
N GLY A 32 -6.06 -8.96 -3.06
CA GLY A 32 -5.44 -9.58 -4.23
C GLY A 32 -4.96 -11.00 -3.98
N GLN A 33 -4.48 -11.63 -5.05
CA GLN A 33 -3.97 -13.01 -5.04
C GLN A 33 -2.45 -13.07 -4.84
N PHE A 34 -1.75 -11.93 -4.90
CA PHE A 34 -0.32 -11.93 -4.62
C PHE A 34 -0.10 -12.10 -3.10
N PRO A 35 0.84 -12.96 -2.66
CA PRO A 35 1.09 -13.18 -1.24
C PRO A 35 1.39 -11.88 -0.48
N LEU A 36 0.99 -11.81 0.79
CA LEU A 36 1.32 -10.68 1.67
C LEU A 36 2.72 -10.84 2.29
N PRO A 37 3.34 -9.75 2.78
CA PRO A 37 4.60 -9.81 3.53
C PRO A 37 4.51 -10.75 4.73
N GLY A 38 5.52 -11.62 4.92
CA GLY A 38 5.53 -12.59 6.02
C GLY A 38 5.82 -11.96 7.38
N SER A 39 6.34 -10.74 7.41
CA SER A 39 6.66 -9.99 8.64
C SER A 39 5.43 -9.50 9.42
N ASP A 40 4.24 -9.49 8.80
CA ASP A 40 3.02 -8.95 9.40
C ASP A 40 2.27 -9.90 10.35
N GLY A 41 2.77 -11.12 10.56
CA GLY A 41 2.08 -12.14 11.36
C GLY A 41 1.77 -11.78 12.83
N ASN A 42 2.32 -10.68 13.34
CA ASN A 42 2.07 -10.17 14.69
C ASN A 42 1.16 -8.93 14.72
N LEU A 43 0.71 -8.44 13.57
CA LEU A 43 -0.20 -7.30 13.47
C LEU A 43 -1.64 -7.81 13.55
N LEU A 44 -2.42 -7.22 14.46
CA LEU A 44 -3.73 -7.73 14.84
C LEU A 44 -4.79 -6.63 14.85
N VAL A 45 -6.00 -6.96 14.41
CA VAL A 45 -7.19 -6.12 14.51
C VAL A 45 -8.14 -6.66 15.57
N LYS A 46 -8.75 -5.77 16.35
CA LYS A 46 -9.77 -6.13 17.35
C LYS A 46 -11.18 -6.04 16.75
N ARG A 47 -11.90 -7.16 16.70
CA ARG A 47 -13.30 -7.24 16.25
C ARG A 47 -14.14 -7.93 17.31
N ASN A 48 -15.22 -7.29 17.76
CA ASN A 48 -16.14 -7.82 18.77
C ASN A 48 -15.43 -8.36 20.02
N GLY A 49 -14.42 -7.63 20.51
CA GLY A 49 -13.66 -8.01 21.70
C GLY A 49 -12.54 -9.02 21.46
N ARG A 50 -12.44 -9.65 20.29
CA ARG A 50 -11.43 -10.67 19.94
C ARG A 50 -10.37 -10.11 19.01
N MET A 51 -9.15 -10.66 19.09
CA MET A 51 -8.03 -10.30 18.20
C MET A 51 -7.97 -11.27 17.01
N PHE A 52 -7.75 -10.72 15.82
CA PHE A 52 -7.56 -11.44 14.57
C PHE A 52 -6.32 -10.91 13.86
N PRO A 53 -5.66 -11.67 12.96
CA PRO A 53 -4.68 -11.12 12.04
C PRO A 53 -5.24 -9.88 11.33
N ASP A 54 -4.44 -8.82 11.24
CA ASP A 54 -4.85 -7.62 10.50
C ASP A 54 -4.97 -7.96 9.01
N ASP A 55 -6.06 -7.51 8.40
CA ASP A 55 -6.33 -7.70 6.96
C ASP A 55 -6.03 -6.44 6.15
N PHE A 56 -5.57 -5.36 6.81
CA PHE A 56 -5.13 -4.11 6.20
C PHE A 56 -6.17 -3.45 5.27
N HIS A 57 -7.46 -3.78 5.42
CA HIS A 57 -8.51 -3.13 4.63
C HIS A 57 -8.56 -1.61 4.85
N HIS A 58 -8.05 -1.16 6.01
CA HIS A 58 -7.93 0.24 6.41
C HIS A 58 -6.74 0.96 5.75
N GLU A 59 -5.80 0.24 5.13
CA GLU A 59 -4.63 0.85 4.49
C GLU A 59 -5.06 1.68 3.29
N GLN A 60 -4.64 2.94 3.28
CA GLN A 60 -4.99 3.92 2.27
C GLN A 60 -3.81 4.23 1.35
N ASN A 61 -4.14 4.43 0.08
CA ASN A 61 -3.21 4.72 -1.00
C ASN A 61 -3.79 5.85 -1.86
N HIS A 62 -2.94 6.58 -2.58
CA HIS A 62 -3.38 7.72 -3.40
C HIS A 62 -3.01 7.50 -4.86
N ILE A 63 -3.85 8.03 -5.73
CA ILE A 63 -3.57 8.23 -7.15
C ILE A 63 -3.65 9.72 -7.41
N ILE A 64 -2.54 10.28 -7.90
CA ILE A 64 -2.44 11.68 -8.31
C ILE A 64 -2.37 11.73 -9.83
N THR A 65 -3.28 12.48 -10.42
CA THR A 65 -3.48 12.63 -11.85
C THR A 65 -3.00 13.99 -12.29
N SER A 66 -2.13 14.04 -13.30
CA SER A 66 -1.71 15.29 -13.93
C SER A 66 -1.48 15.05 -15.42
N GLY A 67 -2.39 15.55 -16.26
CA GLY A 67 -2.42 15.23 -17.68
C GLY A 67 -2.49 13.72 -17.93
N ASN A 68 -1.50 13.19 -18.64
CA ASN A 68 -1.39 11.75 -18.93
C ASN A 68 -0.69 10.96 -17.81
N ASN A 69 -0.21 11.63 -16.76
CA ASN A 69 0.47 10.96 -15.65
C ASN A 69 -0.54 10.48 -14.60
N ARG A 70 -0.24 9.31 -14.02
CA ARG A 70 -0.97 8.69 -12.92
C ARG A 70 0.06 8.20 -11.92
N VAL A 71 0.33 9.01 -10.90
CA VAL A 71 1.32 8.68 -9.86
C VAL A 71 0.59 8.02 -8.70
N MET A 72 0.96 6.78 -8.38
CA MET A 72 0.49 6.11 -7.17
C MET A 72 1.42 6.41 -6.01
N ILE A 73 0.86 6.78 -4.86
CA ILE A 73 1.60 6.96 -3.60
C ILE A 73 1.07 5.98 -2.54
N CYS A 74 1.96 5.27 -1.87
CA CYS A 74 1.64 4.39 -0.76
C CYS A 74 2.55 4.63 0.45
N GLY A 75 2.06 4.25 1.63
CA GLY A 75 2.82 4.26 2.89
C GLY A 75 3.83 3.12 2.96
N CYS A 76 3.50 2.04 3.67
CA CYS A 76 4.34 0.84 3.73
C CYS A 76 3.93 -0.29 2.78
N ALA A 77 2.69 -0.32 2.30
CA ALA A 77 2.16 -1.38 1.44
C ALA A 77 2.04 -2.74 2.15
N HIS A 78 1.41 -2.74 3.33
CA HIS A 78 1.12 -3.98 4.09
C HIS A 78 0.15 -4.91 3.35
N ALA A 79 -0.80 -4.36 2.60
CA ALA A 79 -1.65 -5.11 1.66
C ALA A 79 -0.87 -5.70 0.46
N GLY A 80 0.45 -5.51 0.43
CA GLY A 80 1.38 -6.01 -0.58
C GLY A 80 1.42 -5.10 -1.80
N ILE A 81 2.59 -4.54 -2.12
CA ILE A 81 2.72 -3.55 -3.20
C ILE A 81 2.16 -4.04 -4.54
N VAL A 82 2.37 -5.31 -4.89
CA VAL A 82 1.87 -5.88 -6.16
C VAL A 82 0.33 -5.82 -6.21
N ASN A 83 -0.35 -6.12 -5.10
CA ASN A 83 -1.81 -6.03 -5.04
C ASN A 83 -2.28 -4.57 -5.15
N ILE A 84 -1.59 -3.65 -4.49
CA ILE A 84 -1.94 -2.23 -4.51
C ILE A 84 -1.75 -1.63 -5.92
N VAL A 85 -0.64 -1.93 -6.60
CA VAL A 85 -0.39 -1.48 -7.98
C VAL A 85 -1.42 -2.06 -8.94
N ARG A 86 -1.80 -3.34 -8.80
CA ARG A 86 -2.87 -3.95 -9.60
C ARG A 86 -4.23 -3.30 -9.35
N ARG A 87 -4.53 -2.93 -8.10
CA ARG A 87 -5.74 -2.17 -7.77
C ARG A 87 -5.72 -0.79 -8.42
N ALA A 88 -4.61 -0.05 -8.30
CA ALA A 88 -4.44 1.24 -8.95
C ALA A 88 -4.63 1.15 -10.48
N LYS A 89 -4.02 0.13 -11.11
CA LYS A 89 -4.19 -0.15 -12.54
C LYS A 89 -5.65 -0.35 -12.94
N THR A 90 -6.41 -1.09 -12.13
CA THR A 90 -7.84 -1.31 -12.36
C THR A 90 -8.63 0.00 -12.26
N LEU A 91 -8.26 0.88 -11.33
CA LEU A 91 -8.94 2.16 -11.11
C LEU A 91 -8.67 3.17 -12.23
N VAL A 92 -7.44 3.23 -12.76
CA VAL A 92 -7.06 4.19 -13.81
C VAL A 92 -7.14 3.62 -15.23
N GLY A 93 -7.39 2.31 -15.37
CA GLY A 93 -7.50 1.60 -16.65
C GLY A 93 -6.16 1.30 -17.35
N ASN A 94 -5.03 1.65 -16.75
CA ASN A 94 -3.68 1.43 -17.29
C ASN A 94 -2.64 1.35 -16.16
N ASP A 95 -1.39 0.99 -16.45
CA ASP A 95 -0.33 1.04 -15.45
C ASP A 95 -0.16 2.49 -14.93
N PRO A 96 -0.01 2.70 -13.61
CA PRO A 96 0.46 3.97 -13.08
C PRO A 96 1.77 4.36 -13.75
N THR A 97 1.95 5.64 -14.07
CA THR A 97 3.21 6.11 -14.67
C THR A 97 4.37 5.99 -13.69
N ALA A 98 4.09 6.24 -12.40
CA ALA A 98 5.06 6.08 -11.33
C ALA A 98 4.38 5.56 -10.05
N VAL A 99 5.15 4.86 -9.23
CA VAL A 99 4.76 4.38 -7.91
C VAL A 99 5.80 4.84 -6.89
N VAL A 100 5.36 5.53 -5.85
CA VAL A 100 6.23 6.09 -4.80
C VAL A 100 5.79 5.58 -3.44
N GLY A 101 6.70 4.95 -2.69
CA GLY A 101 6.39 4.50 -1.33
C GLY A 101 7.29 3.39 -0.79
N GLY A 102 6.98 2.94 0.42
CA GLY A 102 7.56 1.72 1.01
C GLY A 102 6.93 0.46 0.43
N MET A 103 7.75 -0.60 0.32
CA MET A 103 7.34 -1.90 -0.24
C MET A 103 7.19 -3.00 0.82
N HIS A 104 7.35 -2.65 2.11
CA HIS A 104 7.36 -3.54 3.27
C HIS A 104 8.21 -4.81 3.09
N LEU A 105 9.44 -4.65 2.60
CA LEU A 105 10.38 -5.76 2.39
C LEU A 105 11.39 -5.90 3.53
N TYR A 106 11.36 -4.98 4.50
CA TYR A 106 12.23 -4.96 5.66
C TYR A 106 11.43 -4.58 6.91
N GLU A 107 11.44 -5.47 7.90
CA GLU A 107 10.84 -5.28 9.23
C GLU A 107 11.88 -4.62 10.16
N PRO A 108 11.76 -3.31 10.48
CA PRO A 108 12.79 -2.59 11.22
C PRO A 108 12.93 -3.09 12.66
N THR A 109 11.82 -3.45 13.32
CA THR A 109 11.80 -3.91 14.71
C THR A 109 12.58 -5.21 14.90
N LYS A 110 12.41 -6.18 13.99
CA LYS A 110 13.15 -7.45 14.02
C LYS A 110 14.44 -7.41 13.20
N ARG A 111 14.75 -6.28 12.56
CA ARG A 111 15.90 -6.06 11.67
C ARG A 111 16.05 -7.16 10.62
N ARG A 112 14.93 -7.54 10.01
CA ARG A 112 14.83 -8.73 9.15
C ARG A 112 14.22 -8.36 7.81
N TYR A 113 14.81 -8.89 6.75
CA TYR A 113 14.24 -8.81 5.40
C TYR A 113 13.23 -9.93 5.17
N GLU A 114 12.29 -9.68 4.28
CA GLU A 114 11.48 -10.75 3.71
C GLU A 114 12.36 -11.81 3.01
N SER A 115 11.80 -12.99 2.77
CA SER A 115 12.54 -14.06 2.11
C SER A 115 13.01 -13.64 0.71
N ASP A 116 14.16 -14.14 0.27
CA ASP A 116 14.68 -13.84 -1.08
C ASP A 116 13.69 -14.27 -2.18
N GLY A 117 12.96 -15.37 -1.98
CA GLY A 117 11.91 -15.83 -2.90
C GLY A 117 10.74 -14.85 -2.99
N TYR A 118 10.27 -14.33 -1.86
CA TYR A 118 9.20 -13.32 -1.84
C TYR A 118 9.65 -12.03 -2.52
N MET A 119 10.84 -11.52 -2.16
CA MET A 119 11.38 -10.30 -2.77
C MET A 119 11.59 -10.47 -4.28
N GLY A 120 12.08 -11.63 -4.73
CA GLY A 120 12.20 -11.94 -6.16
C GLY A 120 10.85 -12.00 -6.87
N GLY A 121 9.84 -12.59 -6.24
CA GLY A 121 8.46 -12.61 -6.77
C GLY A 121 7.85 -11.22 -6.89
N VAL A 122 8.08 -10.35 -5.89
CA VAL A 122 7.64 -8.95 -5.94
C VAL A 122 8.32 -8.23 -7.10
N ALA A 123 9.65 -8.32 -7.20
CA ALA A 123 10.40 -7.68 -8.28
C ALA A 123 9.91 -8.14 -9.66
N ALA A 124 9.79 -9.46 -9.88
CA ALA A 124 9.29 -10.02 -11.13
C ALA A 124 7.90 -9.49 -11.49
N ALA A 125 6.96 -9.49 -10.53
CA ALA A 125 5.61 -9.00 -10.78
C ALA A 125 5.56 -7.49 -11.08
N LEU A 126 6.39 -6.67 -10.43
CA LEU A 126 6.44 -5.23 -10.69
C LEU A 126 7.07 -4.91 -12.06
N THR A 127 8.01 -5.73 -12.53
CA THR A 127 8.62 -5.56 -13.88
C THR A 127 7.68 -5.88 -15.04
N GLU A 128 6.54 -6.54 -14.79
CA GLU A 128 5.50 -6.74 -15.80
C GLU A 128 4.75 -5.43 -16.15
N SER A 129 4.81 -4.43 -15.26
CA SER A 129 4.21 -3.10 -15.49
C SER A 129 5.20 -2.14 -16.15
N ARG A 130 4.67 -1.12 -16.84
CA ARG A 130 5.48 -0.02 -17.39
C ARG A 130 5.75 1.11 -16.38
N SER A 131 5.44 0.89 -15.11
CA SER A 131 5.56 1.91 -14.06
C SER A 131 7.02 2.16 -13.69
N SER A 132 7.36 3.42 -13.40
CA SER A 132 8.62 3.74 -12.71
C SER A 132 8.44 3.59 -11.19
N TYR A 133 9.40 2.96 -10.50
CA TYR A 133 9.30 2.69 -9.07
C TYR A 133 10.30 3.52 -8.26
N TYR A 134 9.80 4.26 -7.26
CA TYR A 134 10.59 5.06 -6.34
C TYR A 134 10.34 4.59 -4.92
N THR A 135 11.26 3.76 -4.41
CA THR A 135 11.05 3.11 -3.11
C THR A 135 11.66 3.91 -1.96
N CYS A 136 11.05 3.84 -0.78
CA CYS A 136 11.59 4.47 0.44
C CYS A 136 11.27 3.66 1.71
N HIS A 137 11.56 4.22 2.88
CA HIS A 137 11.13 3.72 4.19
C HIS A 137 11.38 2.22 4.45
N CYS A 138 10.32 1.40 4.52
CA CYS A 138 10.34 -0.02 4.90
C CYS A 138 10.76 -0.97 3.76
N THR A 139 11.19 -0.45 2.62
CA THR A 139 11.80 -1.28 1.56
C THR A 139 13.16 -1.85 1.99
N GLY A 140 13.98 -1.03 2.66
CA GLY A 140 15.32 -1.40 3.10
C GLY A 140 16.37 -1.40 1.97
N GLU A 141 17.61 -1.08 2.34
CA GLU A 141 18.70 -0.86 1.38
C GLU A 141 19.09 -2.12 0.59
N LYS A 142 19.07 -3.29 1.22
CA LYS A 142 19.37 -4.57 0.53
C LYS A 142 18.36 -4.86 -0.56
N SER A 143 17.07 -4.65 -0.29
CA SER A 143 16.00 -4.91 -1.25
C SER A 143 16.00 -3.87 -2.38
N TYR A 144 16.32 -2.61 -2.08
CA TYR A 144 16.45 -1.55 -3.08
C TYR A 144 17.57 -1.81 -4.10
N LYS A 145 18.67 -2.45 -3.68
CA LYS A 145 19.83 -2.74 -4.54
C LYS A 145 19.71 -4.02 -5.37
N LYS A 146 18.58 -4.75 -5.27
CA LYS A 146 18.31 -5.96 -6.05
C LYS A 146 17.51 -5.61 -7.30
#